data_AF-A0AAU7CJW5-F1
#
_entry.id   AF-A0AAU7CJW5-F1
#
_cell.length_a   1.000
_cell.length_b   1.000
_cell.length_c   1.000
_cell.angle_alpha   90.00
_cell.angle_beta   90.00
_cell.angle_gamma   90.00
#
_symmetry.space_group_name_H-M   'P 1'
#
loop_
_entity.id
_entity.type
_entity.pdbx_description
1 polymer ?
#
loop_
_entity_poly.entity_id
_entity_poly.type
_entity_poly.pdbx_seq_one_letter_code
_entity_poly.pdbx_strand_id
1 'polypeptide(L)'
;MAKVRKGLTAGAPKVGRGRRGTQAAKRTVQRKKRIEHKAGELFEHRYLLVKRRLSASEHATLRRISRGQPQLRTLRELMEGVIRLFDRRCRLATALAKLARLRRFGRLRETLKKLESPGLEKALVFLDARLLGTTSNAVERGNRRHRKMQKTVYRVRTLGEIEGRLALDLQRELRRTDRSKRTRSLHKIRAA
;
A
#
# COMPACT_ATOMS: atom_id res chain seq x y z
N MET A 1 5.85 13.42 11.38
CA MET A 1 7.25 13.14 11.82
C MET A 1 8.12 14.38 11.85
N ALA A 2 8.32 15.06 10.72
CA ALA A 2 9.18 16.26 10.65
C ALA A 2 8.76 17.36 11.63
N LYS A 3 7.45 17.65 11.74
CA LYS A 3 6.90 18.63 12.70
C LYS A 3 7.19 18.27 14.16
N VAL A 4 7.10 16.98 14.51
CA VAL A 4 7.41 16.47 15.86
C VAL A 4 8.89 16.64 16.18
N ARG A 5 9.78 16.29 15.24
CA ARG A 5 11.22 16.50 15.39
C ARG A 5 11.55 17.98 15.55
N LYS A 6 11.01 18.85 14.69
CA LYS A 6 11.17 20.30 14.77
C LYS A 6 10.70 20.85 16.12
N GLY A 7 9.55 20.39 16.61
CA GLY A 7 9.03 20.77 17.93
C GLY A 7 9.92 20.32 19.09
N LEU A 8 10.46 19.09 19.02
CA LEU A 8 11.43 18.60 20.01
C LEU A 8 12.69 19.48 20.02
N THR A 9 13.28 19.74 18.85
CA THR A 9 14.49 20.56 18.74
C THR A 9 14.25 22.02 19.12
N ALA A 10 13.07 22.57 18.85
CA ALA A 10 12.70 23.93 19.24
C ALA A 10 12.58 24.07 20.77
N GLY A 11 12.16 23.01 21.47
CA GLY A 11 12.13 22.96 22.93
C GLY A 11 13.49 22.69 23.60
N ALA A 12 14.56 22.53 22.83
CA ALA A 12 15.89 22.33 23.37
C ALA A 12 16.42 23.64 23.98
N PRO A 13 17.01 23.61 25.20
CA PRO A 13 17.53 24.83 25.80
C PRO A 13 18.71 25.37 24.98
N LYS A 14 18.79 26.69 24.84
CA LYS A 14 19.95 27.36 24.25
C LYS A 14 21.14 27.22 25.20
N VAL A 15 22.30 26.85 24.66
CA VAL A 15 23.53 26.67 25.43
C VAL A 15 24.61 27.52 24.76
N GLY A 16 25.23 28.42 25.53
CA GLY A 16 26.35 29.25 25.06
C GLY A 16 27.62 28.42 24.78
N ARG A 17 28.54 29.00 24.02
CA ARG A 17 29.88 28.43 23.79
C ARG A 17 30.77 28.70 25.03
N GLY A 18 31.56 27.72 25.48
CA GLY A 18 32.52 27.90 26.59
C GLY A 18 32.61 26.76 27.63
N ARG A 19 33.59 26.87 28.54
CA ARG A 19 33.87 25.89 29.62
C ARG A 19 32.81 25.99 30.73
N ARG A 20 32.34 24.85 31.21
CA ARG A 20 31.16 24.76 32.09
C ARG A 20 31.59 24.77 33.56
N GLY A 21 31.40 25.90 34.23
CA GLY A 21 31.70 26.04 35.66
C GLY A 21 30.61 25.48 36.59
N THR A 22 29.32 25.65 36.24
CA THR A 22 28.21 25.38 37.17
C THR A 22 27.45 24.09 36.90
N GLN A 23 26.88 23.49 37.96
CA GLN A 23 26.08 22.26 37.86
C GLN A 23 24.78 22.48 37.07
N ALA A 24 24.19 23.67 37.15
CA ALA A 24 23.06 24.08 36.31
C ALA A 24 23.42 24.05 34.82
N ALA A 25 24.56 24.62 34.42
CA ALA A 25 25.03 24.60 33.03
C ALA A 25 25.28 23.17 32.53
N LYS A 26 25.83 22.28 33.38
CA LYS A 26 25.99 20.85 33.06
C LYS A 26 24.64 20.16 32.82
N ARG A 27 23.63 20.40 33.67
CA ARG A 27 22.26 19.86 33.51
C ARG A 27 21.59 20.35 32.22
N THR A 28 21.72 21.63 31.88
CA THR A 28 21.14 22.21 30.65
C THR A 28 21.70 21.55 29.40
N VAL A 29 23.02 21.31 29.35
CA VAL A 29 23.63 20.61 28.22
C VAL A 29 23.14 19.17 28.13
N GLN A 30 23.09 18.44 29.26
CA GLN A 30 22.59 17.07 29.25
C GLN A 30 21.15 17.00 28.74
N ARG A 31 20.31 17.95 29.14
CA ARG A 31 18.94 18.08 28.62
C ARG A 31 18.91 18.31 27.11
N LYS A 32 19.75 19.22 26.59
CA LYS A 32 19.88 19.45 25.13
C LYS A 32 20.31 18.17 24.40
N LYS A 33 21.36 17.50 24.86
CA LYS A 33 21.84 16.23 24.29
C LYS A 33 20.75 15.15 24.27
N ARG A 34 19.96 15.02 25.35
CA ARG A 34 18.83 14.06 25.41
C ARG A 34 17.76 14.37 24.36
N ILE A 35 17.45 15.64 24.15
CA ILE A 35 16.46 16.07 23.16
C ILE A 35 16.96 15.79 21.73
N GLU A 36 18.23 16.13 21.45
CA GLU A 36 18.88 15.85 20.15
C GLU A 36 18.94 14.35 19.87
N HIS A 37 19.37 13.54 20.85
CA HIS A 37 19.37 12.09 20.75
C HIS A 37 17.98 11.54 20.43
N LYS A 38 16.95 12.00 21.17
CA LYS A 38 15.57 11.57 20.93
C LYS A 38 15.07 11.97 19.54
N ALA A 39 15.43 13.14 19.04
CA ALA A 39 15.09 13.58 17.69
C ALA A 39 15.81 12.75 16.61
N GLY A 40 17.04 12.30 16.90
CA GLY A 40 17.83 11.36 16.10
C GLY A 40 17.19 9.97 16.05
N GLU A 41 16.94 9.35 17.20
CA GLU A 41 16.27 8.03 17.30
C GLU A 41 14.92 8.02 16.58
N LEU A 42 14.14 9.11 16.70
CA LEU A 42 12.86 9.23 16.02
C LEU A 42 13.01 9.25 14.49
N PHE A 43 14.10 9.82 13.98
CA PHE A 43 14.40 9.82 12.55
C PHE A 43 14.87 8.45 12.08
N GLU A 44 15.80 7.85 12.80
CA GLU A 44 16.38 6.54 12.50
C GLU A 44 15.30 5.46 12.45
N HIS A 45 14.48 5.37 13.50
CA HIS A 45 13.44 4.35 13.63
C HIS A 45 12.07 4.77 13.06
N ARG A 46 12.02 5.81 12.22
CA ARG A 46 10.75 6.32 11.64
C ARG A 46 9.98 5.26 10.85
N TYR A 47 10.68 4.30 10.25
CA TYR A 47 10.09 3.22 9.48
C TYR A 47 9.21 2.29 10.33
N LEU A 48 9.44 2.21 11.65
CA LEU A 48 8.63 1.39 12.56
C LEU A 48 7.17 1.85 12.64
N LEU A 49 6.88 3.12 12.32
CA LEU A 49 5.51 3.62 12.32
C LEU A 49 4.67 3.04 11.18
N VAL A 50 5.31 2.71 10.06
CA VAL A 50 4.64 2.20 8.86
C VAL A 50 4.88 0.71 8.63
N LYS A 51 5.85 0.10 9.32
CA LYS A 51 6.17 -1.33 9.19
C LYS A 51 4.97 -2.21 9.57
N ARG A 52 4.62 -3.15 8.70
CA ARG A 52 3.41 -4.00 8.82
C ARG A 52 3.46 -4.95 10.02
N ARG A 53 4.58 -5.62 10.25
CA ARG A 53 4.80 -6.53 11.38
C ARG A 53 6.01 -6.06 12.16
N LEU A 54 5.85 -5.94 13.47
CA LEU A 54 6.91 -5.55 14.38
C LEU A 54 7.29 -6.77 15.21
N SER A 55 8.59 -6.97 15.44
CA SER A 55 9.06 -7.90 16.46
C SER A 55 8.85 -7.32 17.87
N ALA A 56 9.04 -8.14 18.90
CA ALA A 56 8.95 -7.70 20.29
C ALA A 56 9.93 -6.54 20.61
N SER A 57 11.16 -6.63 20.10
CA SER A 57 12.17 -5.57 20.26
C SER A 57 11.78 -4.29 19.51
N GLU A 58 11.24 -4.40 18.30
CA GLU A 58 10.75 -3.25 17.55
C GLU A 58 9.56 -2.57 18.22
N HIS A 59 8.66 -3.35 18.83
CA HIS A 59 7.59 -2.80 19.67
C HIS A 59 8.15 -2.01 20.87
N ALA A 60 9.19 -2.53 21.53
CA ALA A 60 9.85 -1.81 22.63
C ALA A 60 10.49 -0.50 22.15
N THR A 61 11.22 -0.54 21.02
CA THR A 61 11.81 0.66 20.40
C THR A 61 10.74 1.67 20.02
N LEU A 62 9.65 1.24 19.38
CA LEU A 62 8.55 2.12 19.00
C LEU A 62 7.87 2.78 20.21
N ARG A 63 7.65 2.02 21.29
CA ARG A 63 7.12 2.56 22.56
C ARG A 63 8.05 3.61 23.16
N ARG A 64 9.38 3.37 23.11
CA ARG A 64 10.39 4.30 23.62
C ARG A 64 10.40 5.62 22.83
N ILE A 65 10.52 5.56 21.51
CA ILE A 65 10.61 6.76 20.65
C ILE A 65 9.29 7.55 20.65
N SER A 66 8.15 6.88 20.85
CA SER A 66 6.82 7.51 20.90
C SER A 66 6.42 8.01 22.30
N ARG A 67 7.25 7.81 23.33
CA ARG A 67 6.94 8.21 24.70
C ARG A 67 6.83 9.74 24.80
N GLY A 68 5.73 10.22 25.38
CA GLY A 68 5.43 11.65 25.51
C GLY A 68 5.02 12.33 24.20
N GLN A 69 4.67 11.56 23.17
CA GLN A 69 4.28 12.05 21.85
C GLN A 69 2.99 11.34 21.39
N PRO A 70 1.81 11.70 21.92
CA PRO A 70 0.54 10.99 21.66
C PRO A 70 0.20 10.94 20.16
N GLN A 71 0.50 12.01 19.44
CA GLN A 71 0.38 12.09 17.98
C GLN A 71 1.10 10.99 17.20
N LEU A 72 2.24 10.47 17.71
CA LEU A 72 2.95 9.35 17.07
C LEU A 72 2.25 8.01 17.29
N ARG A 73 1.57 7.85 18.43
CA ARG A 73 0.75 6.66 18.72
C ARG A 73 -0.49 6.66 17.84
N THR A 74 -1.19 7.80 17.74
CA THR A 74 -2.33 7.95 16.82
C THR A 74 -1.94 7.67 15.37
N LEU A 75 -0.78 8.17 14.93
CA LEU A 75 -0.26 7.86 13.61
C LEU A 75 -0.04 6.35 13.42
N ARG A 76 0.55 5.68 14.42
CA ARG A 76 0.76 4.23 14.37
C ARG A 76 -0.57 3.46 14.28
N GLU A 77 -1.54 3.79 15.11
CA GLU A 77 -2.87 3.17 15.12
C GLU A 77 -3.58 3.33 13.77
N LEU A 78 -3.48 4.52 13.17
CA LEU A 78 -4.01 4.78 11.84
C LEU A 78 -3.33 3.90 10.78
N MET A 79 -2.00 3.83 10.79
CA MET A 79 -1.26 2.99 9.84
C MET A 79 -1.61 1.51 10.01
N GLU A 80 -1.77 1.03 11.25
CA GLU A 80 -2.26 -0.32 11.51
C GLU A 80 -3.68 -0.53 10.99
N GLY A 81 -4.57 0.44 11.16
CA GLY A 81 -5.93 0.40 10.61
C GLY A 81 -5.93 0.28 9.09
N VAL A 82 -5.11 1.09 8.40
CA VAL A 82 -4.95 1.04 6.94
C VAL A 82 -4.39 -0.31 6.50
N ILE A 83 -3.37 -0.83 7.17
CA ILE A 83 -2.79 -2.15 6.86
C ILE A 83 -3.82 -3.27 7.07
N ARG A 84 -4.61 -3.20 8.14
CA ARG A 84 -5.67 -4.18 8.47
C ARG A 84 -6.89 -4.09 7.55
N LEU A 85 -7.05 -2.99 6.81
CA LEU A 85 -8.11 -2.84 5.82
C LEU A 85 -7.94 -3.86 4.68
N PHE A 86 -6.69 -4.09 4.26
CA PHE A 86 -6.34 -5.00 3.17
C PHE A 86 -5.85 -6.38 3.65
N ASP A 87 -6.25 -6.80 4.84
CA ASP A 87 -5.92 -8.15 5.30
C ASP A 87 -6.73 -9.17 4.49
N ARG A 88 -6.07 -10.21 3.94
CA ARG A 88 -6.72 -11.25 3.11
C ARG A 88 -7.76 -12.06 3.86
N ARG A 89 -7.73 -12.02 5.19
CA ARG A 89 -8.72 -12.67 6.07
C ARG A 89 -9.93 -11.79 6.36
N CYS A 90 -9.90 -10.52 5.92
CA CYS A 90 -10.96 -9.56 6.18
C CYS A 90 -12.09 -9.76 5.17
N ARG A 91 -13.32 -9.95 5.66
CA ARG A 91 -14.52 -9.94 4.82
C ARG A 91 -14.88 -8.51 4.40
N LEU A 92 -15.60 -8.35 3.30
CA LEU A 92 -16.01 -7.05 2.76
C LEU A 92 -16.74 -6.20 3.81
N ALA A 93 -17.73 -6.78 4.50
CA ALA A 93 -18.48 -6.08 5.54
C ALA A 93 -17.55 -5.53 6.66
N THR A 94 -16.58 -6.35 7.09
CA THR A 94 -15.58 -5.93 8.08
C THR A 94 -14.62 -4.88 7.53
N ALA A 95 -14.25 -4.96 6.25
CA ALA A 95 -13.40 -3.98 5.60
C ALA A 95 -14.11 -2.62 5.47
N LEU A 96 -15.39 -2.60 5.10
CA LEU A 96 -16.20 -1.39 5.05
C LEU A 96 -16.36 -0.74 6.44
N ALA A 97 -16.58 -1.55 7.48
CA ALA A 97 -16.63 -1.04 8.85
C ALA A 97 -15.29 -0.41 9.30
N LYS A 98 -14.16 -1.05 8.97
CA LYS A 98 -12.81 -0.50 9.21
C LYS A 98 -12.60 0.80 8.42
N LEU A 99 -13.04 0.86 7.17
CA LEU A 99 -12.95 2.05 6.32
C LEU A 99 -13.75 3.21 6.89
N ALA A 100 -14.98 2.97 7.35
CA ALA A 100 -15.80 3.99 8.00
C ALA A 100 -15.11 4.56 9.25
N ARG A 101 -14.48 3.70 10.07
CA ARG A 101 -13.69 4.15 11.22
C ARG A 101 -12.48 4.99 10.81
N LEU A 102 -11.80 4.64 9.72
CA LEU A 102 -10.66 5.43 9.21
C LEU A 102 -11.09 6.80 8.66
N ARG A 103 -12.28 6.88 8.04
CA ARG A 103 -12.84 8.15 7.54
C ARG A 103 -13.22 9.13 8.66
N ARG A 104 -13.47 8.64 9.88
CA ARG A 104 -13.73 9.49 11.07
C ARG A 104 -12.52 10.31 11.53
N PHE A 105 -11.31 10.06 11.03
CA PHE A 105 -10.12 10.84 11.37
C PHE A 105 -10.08 12.18 10.62
N GLY A 106 -10.96 13.12 11.00
CA GLY A 106 -11.15 14.41 10.30
C GLY A 106 -9.88 15.27 10.19
N ARG A 107 -9.00 15.24 11.19
CA ARG A 107 -7.72 16.00 11.16
C ARG A 107 -6.74 15.53 10.07
N LEU A 108 -6.95 14.34 9.52
CA LEU A 108 -6.11 13.73 8.50
C LEU A 108 -6.86 13.53 7.18
N ARG A 109 -8.06 14.11 7.05
CA ARG A 109 -8.94 13.92 5.89
C ARG A 109 -8.22 14.16 4.56
N GLU A 110 -7.46 15.24 4.44
CA GLU A 110 -6.73 15.56 3.20
C GLU A 110 -5.68 14.49 2.88
N THR A 111 -4.91 14.05 3.89
CA THR A 111 -3.93 12.97 3.72
C THR A 111 -4.58 11.60 3.45
N LEU A 112 -5.83 11.44 3.87
CA LEU A 112 -6.63 10.23 3.72
C LEU A 112 -7.65 10.35 2.58
N LYS A 113 -7.57 11.38 1.71
CA LYS A 113 -8.53 11.60 0.62
C LYS A 113 -8.65 10.38 -0.31
N LYS A 114 -7.58 9.60 -0.45
CA LYS A 114 -7.59 8.33 -1.18
C LYS A 114 -8.53 7.28 -0.55
N LEU A 115 -8.77 7.33 0.76
CA LEU A 115 -9.74 6.47 1.45
C LEU A 115 -11.19 6.88 1.17
N GLU A 116 -11.44 8.09 0.67
CA GLU A 116 -12.75 8.56 0.25
C GLU A 116 -13.07 8.21 -1.20
N SER A 117 -12.10 7.64 -1.94
CA SER A 117 -12.32 7.26 -3.33
C SER A 117 -13.38 6.16 -3.45
N PRO A 118 -14.38 6.29 -4.35
CA PRO A 118 -15.34 5.24 -4.63
C PRO A 118 -14.66 3.99 -5.22
N GLY A 119 -13.49 4.15 -5.85
CA GLY A 119 -12.69 3.03 -6.34
C GLY A 119 -12.16 2.13 -5.21
N LEU A 120 -11.97 2.67 -4.01
CA LEU A 120 -11.50 1.88 -2.88
C LEU A 120 -12.57 0.87 -2.42
N GLU A 121 -13.82 1.30 -2.30
CA GLU A 121 -14.92 0.39 -1.92
C GLU A 121 -15.09 -0.74 -2.93
N LYS A 122 -15.02 -0.42 -4.23
CA LYS A 122 -14.99 -1.41 -5.31
C LYS A 122 -13.80 -2.37 -5.18
N ALA A 123 -12.62 -1.86 -4.81
CA ALA A 123 -11.43 -2.68 -4.60
C ALA A 123 -11.57 -3.64 -3.40
N LEU A 124 -12.30 -3.25 -2.35
CA LEU A 124 -12.50 -4.09 -1.16
C LEU A 124 -13.37 -5.33 -1.44
N VAL A 125 -14.23 -5.30 -2.46
CA VAL A 125 -15.01 -6.48 -2.90
C VAL A 125 -14.09 -7.65 -3.25
N PHE A 126 -12.90 -7.36 -3.79
CA PHE A 126 -11.93 -8.38 -4.16
C PHE A 126 -11.22 -9.03 -2.96
N LEU A 127 -11.42 -8.55 -1.71
CA LEU A 127 -10.90 -9.22 -0.51
C LEU A 127 -11.67 -10.50 -0.19
N ASP A 128 -12.98 -10.54 -0.46
CA ASP A 128 -13.82 -11.73 -0.29
C ASP A 128 -13.68 -12.74 -1.43
N ALA A 129 -13.07 -12.33 -2.54
CA ALA A 129 -12.83 -13.19 -3.68
C ALA A 129 -11.72 -14.22 -3.36
N ARG A 130 -12.06 -15.25 -2.59
CA ARG A 130 -11.30 -16.52 -2.50
C ARG A 130 -11.21 -17.24 -3.86
N LEU A 131 -11.93 -16.77 -4.88
CA LEU A 131 -12.28 -17.51 -6.08
C LEU A 131 -11.90 -16.84 -7.41
N LEU A 132 -11.30 -15.65 -7.40
CA LEU A 132 -10.71 -15.16 -8.64
C LEU A 132 -9.30 -15.73 -8.72
N GLY A 133 -9.10 -16.72 -9.61
CA GLY A 133 -7.76 -17.06 -10.07
C GLY A 133 -7.01 -15.76 -10.38
N THR A 134 -5.72 -15.68 -10.08
CA THR A 134 -4.88 -14.49 -10.33
C THR A 134 -4.84 -14.19 -11.84
N THR A 135 -5.88 -13.55 -12.36
CA THR A 135 -6.19 -13.51 -13.80
C THR A 135 -5.80 -12.21 -14.46
N SER A 136 -5.01 -11.34 -13.82
CA SER A 136 -4.37 -10.21 -14.52
C SER A 136 -3.61 -10.74 -15.75
N ASN A 137 -2.80 -11.78 -15.60
CA ASN A 137 -2.10 -12.39 -16.74
C ASN A 137 -3.05 -13.04 -17.76
N ALA A 138 -4.20 -13.55 -17.35
CA ALA A 138 -5.16 -14.13 -18.29
C ALA A 138 -5.82 -13.04 -19.15
N VAL A 139 -6.30 -11.98 -18.50
CA VAL A 139 -6.89 -10.79 -19.14
C VAL A 139 -5.86 -10.08 -19.99
N GLU A 140 -4.67 -9.78 -19.46
CA GLU A 140 -3.59 -9.11 -20.21
C GLU A 140 -3.12 -9.93 -21.42
N ARG A 141 -3.04 -11.26 -21.30
CA ARG A 141 -2.72 -12.11 -22.45
C ARG A 141 -3.83 -12.10 -23.50
N GLY A 142 -5.10 -12.03 -23.11
CA GLY A 142 -6.24 -11.84 -24.03
C GLY A 142 -6.14 -10.50 -24.75
N ASN A 143 -6.04 -9.41 -23.99
CA ASN A 143 -5.93 -8.06 -24.51
C ASN A 143 -4.72 -7.90 -25.45
N ARG A 144 -3.55 -8.46 -25.10
CA ARG A 144 -2.37 -8.43 -25.96
C ARG A 144 -2.57 -9.19 -27.27
N ARG A 145 -3.24 -10.35 -27.26
CA ARG A 145 -3.54 -11.12 -28.48
C ARG A 145 -4.49 -10.33 -29.38
N HIS A 146 -5.55 -9.78 -28.81
CA HIS A 146 -6.50 -8.94 -29.54
C HIS A 146 -5.78 -7.76 -30.20
N ARG A 147 -5.00 -6.98 -29.43
CA ARG A 147 -4.18 -5.88 -29.99
C ARG A 147 -3.22 -6.35 -31.08
N LYS A 148 -2.54 -7.50 -30.90
CA LYS A 148 -1.63 -8.05 -31.91
C LYS A 148 -2.36 -8.45 -33.20
N MET A 149 -3.57 -9.00 -33.10
CA MET A 149 -4.37 -9.40 -34.25
C MET A 149 -4.95 -8.20 -35.00
N GLN A 150 -5.35 -7.15 -34.28
CA GLN A 150 -5.92 -5.94 -34.87
C GLN A 150 -4.86 -4.90 -35.27
N LYS A 151 -3.57 -5.10 -34.95
CA LYS A 151 -2.50 -4.08 -35.16
C LYS A 151 -2.35 -3.63 -36.62
N THR A 152 -2.60 -4.51 -37.58
CA THR A 152 -2.47 -4.24 -39.02
C THR A 152 -3.75 -3.67 -39.62
N VAL A 153 -4.83 -3.59 -38.82
CA VAL A 153 -6.16 -3.20 -39.24
C VAL A 153 -6.47 -1.83 -38.64
N TYR A 154 -5.75 -0.82 -39.13
CA TYR A 154 -5.89 0.55 -38.61
C TYR A 154 -6.83 1.42 -39.45
N ARG A 155 -7.17 0.99 -40.68
CA ARG A 155 -7.73 1.87 -41.72
C ARG A 155 -9.25 1.78 -41.94
N VAL A 156 -9.94 0.79 -41.38
CA VAL A 156 -11.39 0.62 -41.58
C VAL A 156 -12.03 0.33 -40.22
N ARG A 157 -12.70 1.34 -39.66
CA ARG A 157 -13.31 1.31 -38.32
C ARG A 157 -14.76 1.79 -38.40
N THR A 158 -15.59 1.07 -39.13
CA THR A 158 -17.04 1.19 -38.91
C THR A 158 -17.45 0.33 -37.71
N LEU A 159 -18.54 0.69 -37.02
CA LEU A 159 -19.00 -0.06 -35.84
C LEU A 159 -19.27 -1.53 -36.15
N GLY A 160 -19.96 -1.82 -37.26
CA GLY A 160 -20.28 -3.19 -37.67
C GLY A 160 -19.05 -4.05 -37.97
N GLU A 161 -18.00 -3.48 -38.55
CA GLU A 161 -16.75 -4.21 -38.77
C GLU A 161 -16.01 -4.51 -37.46
N ILE A 162 -16.07 -3.59 -36.49
CA ILE A 162 -15.49 -3.80 -35.15
C ILE A 162 -16.24 -4.93 -34.44
N GLU A 163 -17.57 -4.91 -34.46
CA GLU A 163 -18.41 -5.95 -33.85
C GLU A 163 -18.18 -7.32 -34.50
N GLY A 164 -18.19 -7.40 -35.84
CA GLY A 164 -17.93 -8.65 -36.56
C GLY A 164 -16.54 -9.22 -36.27
N ARG A 165 -15.52 -8.37 -36.17
CA ARG A 165 -14.16 -8.80 -35.83
C ARG A 165 -14.06 -9.25 -34.37
N LEU A 166 -14.70 -8.52 -33.45
CA LEU A 166 -14.76 -8.92 -32.05
C LEU A 166 -15.44 -10.28 -31.90
N ALA A 167 -16.53 -10.54 -32.64
CA ALA A 167 -17.21 -11.83 -32.65
C ALA A 167 -16.30 -12.97 -33.13
N LEU A 168 -15.56 -12.78 -34.22
CA LEU A 168 -14.59 -13.77 -34.72
C LEU A 168 -13.45 -14.02 -33.72
N ASP A 169 -12.94 -12.97 -33.07
CA ASP A 169 -11.90 -13.06 -32.05
C ASP A 169 -12.39 -13.86 -30.83
N LEU A 170 -13.59 -13.56 -30.33
CA LEU A 170 -14.23 -14.25 -29.21
C LEU A 170 -14.52 -15.73 -29.54
N GLN A 171 -15.03 -16.03 -30.75
CA GLN A 171 -15.25 -17.39 -31.20
C GLN A 171 -13.95 -18.20 -31.26
N ARG A 172 -12.85 -17.58 -31.71
CA ARG A 172 -11.53 -18.20 -31.72
C ARG A 172 -11.02 -18.47 -30.30
N GLU A 173 -11.26 -17.57 -29.35
CA GLU A 173 -10.88 -17.78 -27.94
C GLU A 173 -11.70 -18.89 -27.29
N LEU A 174 -13.01 -18.98 -27.56
CA LEU A 174 -13.87 -20.05 -27.06
C LEU A 174 -13.36 -21.44 -27.46
N ARG A 175 -12.89 -21.57 -28.71
CA ARG A 175 -12.36 -22.84 -29.26
C ARG A 175 -10.91 -23.15 -28.86
N ARG A 176 -10.26 -22.30 -28.07
CA ARG A 176 -8.81 -22.39 -27.78
C ARG A 176 -8.44 -23.67 -27.02
N THR A 177 -9.24 -24.06 -26.03
CA THR A 177 -9.02 -25.27 -25.22
C THR A 177 -9.12 -26.52 -26.06
N ASP A 178 -10.16 -26.62 -26.89
CA ASP A 178 -10.38 -27.77 -27.77
C ASP A 178 -9.31 -27.88 -28.85
N ARG A 179 -8.89 -26.76 -29.44
CA ARG A 179 -7.73 -26.73 -30.34
C ARG A 179 -6.47 -27.24 -29.64
N SER A 180 -6.21 -26.78 -28.41
CA SER A 180 -5.03 -27.20 -27.66
C SER A 180 -5.03 -28.70 -27.37
N LYS A 181 -6.20 -29.26 -27.00
CA LYS A 181 -6.37 -30.71 -26.80
C LYS A 181 -6.16 -31.49 -28.09
N ARG A 182 -6.76 -31.04 -29.21
CA ARG A 182 -6.59 -31.65 -30.54
C ARG A 182 -5.13 -31.61 -31.00
N THR A 183 -4.46 -30.46 -30.90
CA THR A 183 -3.05 -30.33 -31.26
C THR A 183 -2.17 -31.26 -30.43
N ARG A 184 -2.39 -31.38 -29.12
CA ARG A 184 -1.66 -32.36 -28.28
C ARG A 184 -1.92 -33.80 -28.72
N SER A 185 -3.17 -34.14 -29.03
CA SER A 185 -3.52 -35.47 -29.52
C SER A 185 -2.79 -35.80 -30.83
N LEU A 186 -2.83 -34.87 -31.80
CA LEU A 186 -2.12 -35.01 -33.08
C LEU A 186 -0.60 -35.14 -32.89
N HIS A 187 0.00 -34.40 -31.96
CA HIS A 187 1.43 -34.55 -31.65
C HIS A 187 1.75 -35.91 -31.04
N LYS A 188 0.89 -36.44 -30.17
CA LYS A 188 1.06 -37.79 -29.61
C LYS A 188 0.97 -38.87 -30.69
N ILE A 189 -0.01 -38.74 -31.60
CA ILE A 189 -0.17 -39.67 -32.73
C ILE A 189 1.03 -39.62 -33.67
N ARG A 190 1.62 -38.44 -33.89
CA ARG A 190 2.82 -38.29 -34.73
C ARG A 190 4.13 -38.76 -34.07
N ALA A 191 4.14 -38.93 -32.75
CA ALA A 191 5.32 -39.34 -31.99
C ALA A 191 5.32 -40.84 -31.65
N ALA A 192 4.24 -41.54 -31.97
CA ALA A 192 4.13 -43.00 -31.94
C ALA A 192 4.40 -43.55 -33.35
#